data_AF-A0A0H3ZWX7-F1
#
_entry.id   AF-A0A0H3ZWX7-F1
#
_cell.length_a   1.000
_cell.length_b   1.000
_cell.length_c   1.000
_cell.angle_alpha   90.00
_cell.angle_beta   90.00
_cell.angle_gamma   90.00
#
_symmetry.space_group_name_H-M   'P 1'
#
loop_
_entity.id
_entity.type
_entity.pdbx_description
1 polymer ?
#
loop_
_entity_poly.entity_id
_entity_poly.type
_entity_poly.pdbx_seq_one_letter_code
_entity_poly.pdbx_strand_id
1 'polypeptide(L)'
;MNIKEETVYSNVETANSKQLAILKKHFPNCFDRDGSFIQERMLEVVNNSEIELSKESYALNWLGKSYSRLLANLPPKTLIHADTEHNAQEQHKNSKNLLIKGDNLEVLKHLVNAYSEKVKMIYIDPPYNTGLDGFVYNDDRKFTKEQLSELAGIDIDEAERILSFADQGSSSHSAWLTFMYPRLYVAKEFLQEDGVIFISIDDNEVNQLRLICDEVFGESNFLGTIIWKKKLMEIMWDTFLLFTITS
;
A
#
# COMPACT_ATOMS: atom_id res chain seq x y z
N MET A 1 8.37 35.90 -16.58
CA MET A 1 7.64 34.66 -16.80
C MET A 1 7.43 34.05 -15.42
N ASN A 2 6.29 34.34 -14.78
CA ASN A 2 5.99 33.80 -13.45
C ASN A 2 5.57 32.35 -13.63
N ILE A 3 6.52 31.44 -13.47
CA ILE A 3 6.21 30.02 -13.31
C ILE A 3 5.59 29.92 -11.92
N LYS A 4 4.25 29.89 -11.86
CA LYS A 4 3.56 29.34 -10.70
C LYS A 4 3.80 27.83 -10.74
N GLU A 5 4.88 27.37 -10.15
CA GLU A 5 4.91 26.00 -9.63
C GLU A 5 3.98 26.00 -8.41
N GLU A 6 2.66 25.95 -8.66
CA GLU A 6 1.77 25.34 -7.69
C GLU A 6 2.28 23.92 -7.54
N THR A 7 2.77 23.60 -6.33
CA THR A 7 3.14 22.26 -5.89
C THR A 7 2.23 21.23 -6.58
N VAL A 8 2.83 20.18 -7.16
CA VAL A 8 2.29 19.12 -8.05
C VAL A 8 1.00 18.42 -7.56
N TYR A 9 0.46 18.84 -6.43
CA TYR A 9 -0.59 18.23 -5.65
C TYR A 9 -1.94 18.96 -5.73
N SER A 10 -2.15 19.87 -6.69
CA SER A 10 -3.41 20.61 -6.86
C SER A 10 -4.55 19.79 -7.50
N ASN A 11 -4.34 18.50 -7.79
CA ASN A 11 -5.38 17.63 -8.32
C ASN A 11 -6.15 16.93 -7.20
N VAL A 12 -7.48 16.87 -7.33
CA VAL A 12 -8.33 16.05 -6.48
C VAL A 12 -8.07 14.58 -6.84
N GLU A 13 -7.31 13.88 -6.00
CA GLU A 13 -7.01 12.46 -6.18
C GLU A 13 -8.14 11.59 -5.59
N THR A 14 -8.53 10.54 -6.31
CA THR A 14 -9.53 9.55 -5.89
C THR A 14 -8.87 8.20 -5.64
N ALA A 15 -9.63 7.17 -5.26
CA ALA A 15 -9.13 5.81 -5.08
C ALA A 15 -8.48 5.19 -6.36
N ASN A 16 -8.76 5.73 -7.55
CA ASN A 16 -8.26 5.18 -8.83
C ASN A 16 -7.79 6.24 -9.85
N SER A 17 -7.72 7.53 -9.47
CA SER A 17 -7.40 8.64 -10.38
C SER A 17 -6.07 8.47 -11.11
N LYS A 18 -5.00 8.11 -10.38
CA LYS A 18 -3.66 7.89 -10.95
C LYS A 18 -3.65 6.72 -11.94
N GLN A 19 -4.31 5.62 -11.58
CA GLN A 19 -4.41 4.42 -12.40
C GLN A 19 -5.17 4.72 -13.70
N LEU A 20 -6.28 5.45 -13.61
CA LEU A 20 -7.05 5.86 -14.79
C LEU A 20 -6.27 6.80 -15.71
N ALA A 21 -5.46 7.71 -15.15
CA ALA A 21 -4.60 8.59 -15.93
C ALA A 21 -3.53 7.81 -16.72
N ILE A 22 -2.93 6.77 -16.12
CA ILE A 22 -1.98 5.87 -16.80
C ILE A 22 -2.68 5.15 -17.97
N LEU A 23 -3.87 4.59 -17.73
CA LEU A 23 -4.63 3.89 -18.77
C LEU A 23 -4.96 4.83 -19.95
N LYS A 24 -5.46 6.04 -19.67
CA LYS A 24 -5.77 7.02 -20.73
C LYS A 24 -4.53 7.47 -21.51
N LYS A 25 -3.38 7.59 -20.83
CA LYS A 25 -2.11 7.99 -21.46
C LYS A 25 -1.53 6.92 -22.39
N HIS A 26 -1.56 5.65 -21.96
CA HIS A 26 -0.89 4.56 -22.67
C HIS A 26 -1.82 3.76 -23.59
N PHE A 27 -3.12 3.74 -23.31
CA PHE A 27 -4.13 3.02 -24.08
C PHE A 27 -5.31 3.93 -24.48
N PRO A 28 -5.07 5.05 -25.19
CA PRO A 28 -6.13 6.01 -25.53
C PRO A 28 -7.20 5.41 -26.45
N ASN A 29 -6.86 4.39 -27.25
CA ASN A 29 -7.78 3.65 -28.10
C ASN A 29 -8.82 2.80 -27.32
N CYS A 30 -8.59 2.59 -26.02
CA CYS A 30 -9.53 1.91 -25.14
C CYS A 30 -10.56 2.86 -24.53
N PHE A 31 -10.65 4.12 -24.99
CA PHE A 31 -11.63 5.08 -24.53
C PHE A 31 -12.40 5.67 -25.71
N ASP A 32 -13.72 5.85 -25.55
CA ASP A 32 -14.56 6.47 -26.56
C ASP A 32 -14.46 8.01 -26.55
N ARG A 33 -15.28 8.67 -27.39
CA ARG A 33 -15.33 10.13 -27.49
C ARG A 33 -15.75 10.81 -26.18
N ASP A 34 -16.57 10.14 -25.37
CA ASP A 34 -17.10 10.65 -24.11
C ASP A 34 -16.19 10.28 -22.92
N GLY A 35 -15.13 9.51 -23.18
CA GLY A 35 -14.13 9.09 -22.19
C GLY A 35 -14.51 7.82 -21.42
N SER A 36 -15.52 7.07 -21.87
CA SER A 36 -15.90 5.77 -21.32
C SER A 36 -14.94 4.68 -21.78
N PHE A 37 -14.67 3.70 -20.91
CA PHE A 37 -13.74 2.61 -21.21
C PHE A 37 -14.38 1.55 -22.11
N ILE A 38 -13.69 1.16 -23.17
CA ILE A 38 -14.11 0.15 -24.15
C ILE A 38 -13.35 -1.15 -23.86
N GLN A 39 -14.00 -2.09 -23.19
CA GLN A 39 -13.37 -3.34 -22.73
C GLN A 39 -12.80 -4.18 -23.88
N GLU A 40 -13.50 -4.28 -24.99
CA GLU A 40 -13.12 -5.12 -26.14
C GLU A 40 -11.76 -4.69 -26.72
N ARG A 41 -11.48 -3.39 -26.75
CA ARG A 41 -10.21 -2.86 -27.25
C ARG A 41 -9.02 -3.26 -26.38
N MET A 42 -9.21 -3.34 -25.07
CA MET A 42 -8.15 -3.81 -24.18
C MET A 42 -7.93 -5.32 -24.33
N LEU A 43 -9.02 -6.09 -24.52
CA LEU A 43 -8.93 -7.53 -24.79
C LEU A 43 -8.21 -7.82 -26.11
N GLU A 44 -8.43 -7.01 -27.16
CA GLU A 44 -7.67 -7.10 -28.42
C GLU A 44 -6.15 -6.94 -28.17
N VAL A 45 -5.74 -5.99 -27.33
CA VAL A 45 -4.32 -5.78 -26.99
C VAL A 45 -3.73 -7.00 -26.28
N VAL A 46 -4.43 -7.54 -25.28
CA VAL A 46 -3.94 -8.68 -24.47
C VAL A 46 -3.89 -9.98 -25.29
N ASN A 47 -4.90 -10.23 -26.13
CA ASN A 47 -4.95 -11.44 -26.96
C ASN A 47 -3.82 -11.49 -28.01
N ASN A 48 -3.33 -10.32 -28.43
CA ASN A 48 -2.22 -10.25 -29.39
C ASN A 48 -0.85 -10.56 -28.75
N SER A 49 -0.74 -10.56 -27.43
CA SER A 49 0.53 -10.74 -26.70
C SER A 49 0.81 -12.18 -26.23
N GLU A 50 0.10 -13.19 -26.74
CA GLU A 50 0.19 -14.61 -26.29
C GLU A 50 -0.08 -14.81 -24.78
N ILE A 51 -0.72 -13.84 -24.12
CA ILE A 51 -1.06 -13.92 -22.69
C ILE A 51 -2.37 -14.70 -22.53
N GLU A 52 -2.35 -15.78 -21.74
CA GLU A 52 -3.58 -16.52 -21.40
C GLU A 52 -4.49 -15.69 -20.48
N LEU A 53 -5.78 -15.62 -20.82
CA LEU A 53 -6.78 -14.97 -19.98
C LEU A 53 -7.22 -15.90 -18.85
N SER A 54 -6.84 -15.56 -17.61
CA SER A 54 -7.36 -16.25 -16.44
C SER A 54 -8.85 -15.95 -16.23
N LYS A 55 -9.61 -16.99 -15.89
CA LYS A 55 -11.01 -16.89 -15.43
C LYS A 55 -11.14 -16.95 -13.92
N GLU A 56 -10.01 -17.09 -13.21
CA GLU A 56 -9.98 -17.16 -11.76
C GLU A 56 -10.20 -15.77 -11.17
N SER A 57 -11.18 -15.67 -10.26
CA SER A 57 -11.43 -14.44 -9.51
C SER A 57 -11.48 -14.77 -8.02
N TYR A 58 -10.42 -14.39 -7.32
CA TYR A 58 -10.33 -14.43 -5.88
C TYR A 58 -9.83 -13.07 -5.40
N ALA A 59 -10.45 -12.51 -4.36
CA ALA A 59 -10.03 -11.24 -3.80
C ALA A 59 -10.31 -11.22 -2.30
N LEU A 60 -9.30 -10.80 -1.53
CA LEU A 60 -9.49 -10.40 -0.14
C LEU A 60 -10.23 -9.06 -0.13
N ASN A 61 -11.41 -9.02 0.49
CA ASN A 61 -12.14 -7.78 0.72
C ASN A 61 -12.20 -7.46 2.22
N TRP A 62 -12.14 -6.16 2.56
CA TRP A 62 -12.25 -5.70 3.94
C TRP A 62 -12.87 -4.30 4.00
N LEU A 63 -13.47 -3.96 5.15
CA LEU A 63 -13.99 -2.61 5.41
C LEU A 63 -12.82 -1.62 5.46
N GLY A 64 -12.82 -0.63 4.56
CA GLY A 64 -11.72 0.33 4.45
C GLY A 64 -10.79 0.11 3.25
N LYS A 65 -11.03 -0.89 2.40
CA LYS A 65 -10.22 -1.13 1.18
C LYS A 65 -10.23 0.05 0.19
N SER A 66 -11.39 0.61 -0.11
CA SER A 66 -11.48 1.80 -0.98
C SER A 66 -10.82 3.02 -0.34
N TYR A 67 -10.92 3.13 0.98
CA TYR A 67 -10.24 4.17 1.75
C TYR A 67 -8.72 4.01 1.70
N SER A 68 -8.17 2.81 1.91
CA SER A 68 -6.74 2.57 1.84
C SER A 68 -6.14 2.89 0.46
N ARG A 69 -6.89 2.62 -0.63
CA ARG A 69 -6.53 3.03 -2.00
C ARG A 69 -6.52 4.54 -2.17
N LEU A 70 -7.53 5.24 -1.66
CA LEU A 70 -7.56 6.71 -1.63
C LEU A 70 -6.33 7.25 -0.88
N LEU A 71 -6.02 6.70 0.30
CA LEU A 71 -4.87 7.12 1.11
C LEU A 71 -3.53 6.94 0.39
N ALA A 72 -3.37 5.90 -0.43
CA ALA A 72 -2.16 5.71 -1.24
C ALA A 72 -2.02 6.80 -2.33
N ASN A 73 -3.13 7.21 -2.94
CA ASN A 73 -3.13 8.18 -4.03
C ASN A 73 -3.01 9.63 -3.56
N LEU A 74 -3.55 9.96 -2.38
CA LEU A 74 -3.54 11.33 -1.86
C LEU A 74 -2.11 11.92 -1.76
N PRO A 75 -1.93 13.20 -2.07
CA PRO A 75 -0.64 13.88 -1.92
C PRO A 75 -0.22 13.99 -0.44
N PRO A 76 1.08 14.22 -0.16
CA PRO A 76 1.54 14.52 1.18
C PRO A 76 0.91 15.83 1.68
N LYS A 77 0.51 15.87 2.95
CA LYS A 77 -0.08 17.05 3.62
C LYS A 77 0.92 17.84 4.45
N THR A 78 2.12 17.33 4.59
CA THR A 78 3.18 17.83 5.47
C THR A 78 4.33 18.44 4.68
N LEU A 79 5.35 18.97 5.36
CA LEU A 79 6.61 19.43 4.76
C LEU A 79 7.79 18.71 5.42
N ILE A 80 8.91 18.62 4.71
CA ILE A 80 10.18 18.11 5.26
C ILE A 80 11.05 19.28 5.73
N HIS A 81 11.64 19.14 6.91
CA HIS A 81 12.65 20.06 7.44
C HIS A 81 13.88 19.28 7.89
N ALA A 82 15.08 19.84 7.68
CA ALA A 82 16.33 19.22 8.09
C ALA A 82 16.68 19.57 9.54
N ASP A 83 17.11 18.59 10.33
CA ASP A 83 17.76 18.87 11.62
C ASP A 83 19.18 19.41 11.36
N THR A 84 19.29 20.74 11.23
CA THR A 84 20.55 21.39 10.86
C THR A 84 21.63 21.24 11.93
N GLU A 85 21.24 21.19 13.20
CA GLU A 85 22.18 21.00 14.31
C GLU A 85 22.79 19.60 14.27
N HIS A 86 21.97 18.56 14.16
CA HIS A 86 22.46 17.18 14.04
C HIS A 86 23.28 16.97 12.77
N ASN A 87 22.80 17.48 11.63
CA ASN A 87 23.44 17.28 10.32
C ASN A 87 24.76 18.04 10.16
N ALA A 88 24.98 19.12 10.92
CA ALA A 88 26.21 19.90 10.87
C ALA A 88 27.39 19.26 11.64
N GLN A 89 27.14 18.24 12.46
CA GLN A 89 28.20 17.55 13.21
C GLN A 89 29.16 16.84 12.24
N GLU A 90 30.47 16.87 12.55
CA GLU A 90 31.52 16.41 11.62
C GLU A 90 31.33 14.95 11.19
N GLN A 91 30.85 14.09 12.09
CA GLN A 91 30.55 12.68 11.79
C GLN A 91 29.34 12.47 10.86
N HIS A 92 28.47 13.47 10.68
CA HIS A 92 27.23 13.36 9.89
C HIS A 92 27.28 14.13 8.57
N LYS A 93 28.14 15.15 8.47
CA LYS A 93 28.23 16.08 7.33
C LYS A 93 28.31 15.45 5.94
N ASN A 94 29.02 14.33 5.82
CA ASN A 94 29.20 13.60 4.55
C ASN A 94 28.51 12.23 4.54
N SER A 95 27.64 11.96 5.51
CA SER A 95 26.88 10.71 5.59
C SER A 95 26.00 10.52 4.35
N LYS A 96 25.87 9.26 3.92
CA LYS A 96 24.87 8.85 2.90
C LYS A 96 23.64 8.21 3.53
N ASN A 97 23.66 7.98 4.85
CA ASN A 97 22.56 7.40 5.60
C ASN A 97 21.62 8.50 6.06
N LEU A 98 20.31 8.22 6.00
CA LEU A 98 19.25 9.14 6.39
C LEU A 98 18.40 8.53 7.50
N LEU A 99 18.05 9.34 8.49
CA LEU A 99 17.01 9.04 9.47
C LEU A 99 15.96 10.14 9.37
N ILE A 100 14.70 9.76 9.17
CA ILE A 100 13.59 10.69 9.00
C ILE A 100 12.54 10.37 10.05
N LYS A 101 12.10 11.40 10.77
CA LYS A 101 11.08 11.30 11.81
C LYS A 101 9.74 11.78 11.28
N GLY A 102 8.71 10.95 11.40
CA GLY A 102 7.33 11.28 11.00
C GLY A 102 6.48 10.03 10.82
N ASP A 103 5.22 10.20 10.43
CA ASP A 103 4.43 9.09 9.91
C ASP A 103 5.06 8.57 8.62
N ASN A 104 5.28 7.26 8.56
CA ASN A 104 6.00 6.63 7.46
C ASN A 104 5.26 6.76 6.12
N LEU A 105 3.93 6.77 6.07
CA LEU A 105 3.20 6.95 4.81
C LEU A 105 3.41 8.36 4.26
N GLU A 106 3.33 9.39 5.10
CA GLU A 106 3.61 10.77 4.68
C GLU A 106 5.08 10.96 4.27
N VAL A 107 6.02 10.39 5.03
CA VAL A 107 7.46 10.43 4.69
C VAL A 107 7.72 9.76 3.34
N LEU A 108 7.17 8.56 3.12
CA LEU A 108 7.33 7.86 1.85
C LEU A 108 6.79 8.71 0.69
N LYS A 109 5.60 9.30 0.80
CA LYS A 109 5.03 10.16 -0.25
C LYS A 109 5.92 11.34 -0.66
N HIS A 110 6.62 11.95 0.29
CA HIS A 110 7.59 13.01 -0.02
C HIS A 110 8.80 12.50 -0.80
N LEU A 111 9.23 11.28 -0.53
CA LEU A 111 10.45 10.71 -1.08
C LEU A 111 10.24 10.05 -2.46
N VAL A 112 9.01 9.69 -2.83
CA VAL A 112 8.67 9.03 -4.11
C VAL A 112 9.35 9.72 -5.28
N ASN A 113 9.20 11.05 -5.39
CA ASN A 113 9.72 11.82 -6.54
C ASN A 113 11.25 11.71 -6.71
N ALA A 114 11.99 11.52 -5.62
CA ALA A 114 13.44 11.47 -5.65
C ALA A 114 14.00 10.03 -5.67
N TYR A 115 13.26 9.06 -5.09
CA TYR A 115 13.74 7.71 -4.81
C TYR A 115 12.94 6.59 -5.50
N SER A 116 11.97 6.93 -6.36
CA SER A 116 11.26 5.95 -7.19
C SER A 116 12.27 5.08 -7.95
N GLU A 117 12.06 3.76 -7.91
CA GLU A 117 12.87 2.74 -8.59
C GLU A 117 14.38 2.80 -8.25
N LYS A 118 14.75 3.26 -7.04
CA LYS A 118 16.16 3.37 -6.60
C LYS A 118 16.52 2.51 -5.40
N VAL A 119 15.55 1.88 -4.74
CA VAL A 119 15.77 1.07 -3.54
C VAL A 119 15.97 -0.39 -3.93
N LYS A 120 17.12 -0.94 -3.55
CA LYS A 120 17.47 -2.34 -3.83
C LYS A 120 16.81 -3.32 -2.87
N MET A 121 16.66 -2.94 -1.61
CA MET A 121 16.12 -3.81 -0.56
C MET A 121 15.35 -2.98 0.45
N ILE A 122 14.17 -3.46 0.83
CA ILE A 122 13.37 -2.94 1.93
C ILE A 122 13.28 -4.03 2.99
N TYR A 123 13.48 -3.67 4.27
CA TYR A 123 13.16 -4.51 5.41
C TYR A 123 12.26 -3.72 6.36
N ILE A 124 11.15 -4.33 6.77
CA ILE A 124 10.23 -3.74 7.74
C ILE A 124 9.81 -4.77 8.80
N ASP A 125 9.56 -4.27 10.00
CA ASP A 125 9.05 -5.03 11.16
C ASP A 125 7.77 -4.32 11.65
N PRO A 126 6.64 -4.47 10.95
CA PRO A 126 5.37 -3.83 11.29
C PRO A 126 4.82 -4.35 12.64
N PRO A 127 3.81 -3.68 13.23
CA PRO A 127 3.07 -4.26 14.36
C PRO A 127 2.42 -5.59 13.95
N TYR A 128 2.50 -6.61 14.81
CA TYR A 128 2.01 -7.96 14.49
C TYR A 128 0.52 -8.15 14.79
N ASN A 129 -0.10 -7.17 15.44
CA ASN A 129 -1.51 -7.20 15.85
C ASN A 129 -1.83 -8.36 16.81
N THR A 130 -0.95 -8.60 17.77
CA THR A 130 -1.07 -9.68 18.76
C THR A 130 -2.16 -9.43 19.81
N GLY A 131 -2.73 -8.22 19.85
CA GLY A 131 -3.59 -7.74 20.93
C GLY A 131 -2.85 -7.33 22.21
N LEU A 132 -1.55 -7.66 22.33
CA LEU A 132 -0.69 -7.28 23.46
C LEU A 132 0.34 -6.20 23.10
N ASP A 133 0.59 -6.00 21.81
CA ASP A 133 1.52 -4.99 21.27
C ASP A 133 0.94 -3.56 21.26
N GLY A 134 -0.33 -3.40 21.64
CA GLY A 134 -1.00 -2.11 21.70
C GLY A 134 -1.33 -1.51 20.34
N PHE A 135 -1.32 -2.30 19.26
CA PHE A 135 -1.72 -1.82 17.95
C PHE A 135 -3.20 -1.39 17.96
N VAL A 136 -3.42 -0.13 17.61
CA VAL A 136 -4.74 0.45 17.38
C VAL A 136 -4.63 1.36 16.16
N TYR A 137 -5.40 1.08 15.12
CA TYR A 137 -5.48 1.97 13.97
C TYR A 137 -6.20 3.25 14.38
N ASN A 138 -5.51 4.37 14.26
CA ASN A 138 -6.06 5.70 14.46
C ASN A 138 -5.56 6.60 13.33
N ASP A 139 -6.48 7.14 12.54
CA ASP A 139 -6.16 8.08 11.47
C ASP A 139 -6.58 9.49 11.92
N ASP A 140 -5.68 10.46 11.84
CA ASP A 140 -5.95 11.84 12.22
C ASP A 140 -6.69 12.63 11.13
N ARG A 141 -6.90 12.01 9.96
CA ARG A 141 -7.57 12.64 8.82
C ARG A 141 -9.05 12.88 9.11
N LYS A 142 -9.47 14.13 8.89
CA LYS A 142 -10.86 14.57 9.03
C LYS A 142 -11.52 14.70 7.66
N PHE A 143 -12.15 13.62 7.20
CA PHE A 143 -13.07 13.63 6.06
C PHE A 143 -14.51 13.68 6.56
N THR A 144 -15.39 14.37 5.84
CA THR A 144 -16.83 14.13 6.01
C THR A 144 -17.22 12.85 5.25
N LYS A 145 -18.37 12.25 5.62
CA LYS A 145 -18.87 11.06 4.93
C LYS A 145 -19.20 11.34 3.46
N GLU A 146 -19.66 12.54 3.13
CA GLU A 146 -19.92 12.98 1.76
C GLU A 146 -18.63 13.08 0.95
N GLN A 147 -17.58 13.70 1.53
CA GLN A 147 -16.27 13.78 0.90
C GLN A 147 -15.66 12.39 0.67
N LEU A 148 -15.74 11.51 1.67
CA LEU A 148 -15.21 10.17 1.55
C LEU A 148 -15.98 9.34 0.52
N SER A 149 -17.32 9.43 0.51
CA SER A 149 -18.18 8.78 -0.47
C SER A 149 -17.79 9.17 -1.90
N GLU A 150 -17.60 10.46 -2.16
CA GLU A 150 -17.18 10.96 -3.47
C GLU A 150 -15.76 10.50 -3.86
N LEU A 151 -14.77 10.69 -2.98
CA LEU A 151 -13.37 10.43 -3.28
C LEU A 151 -13.04 8.93 -3.37
N ALA A 152 -13.67 8.10 -2.55
CA ALA A 152 -13.47 6.66 -2.54
C ALA A 152 -14.43 5.91 -3.49
N GLY A 153 -15.46 6.59 -4.01
CA GLY A 153 -16.45 5.98 -4.91
C GLY A 153 -17.32 4.93 -4.21
N ILE A 154 -17.70 5.20 -2.96
CA ILE A 154 -18.50 4.30 -2.11
C ILE A 154 -19.80 4.98 -1.69
N ASP A 155 -20.80 4.23 -1.25
CA ASP A 155 -22.02 4.81 -0.71
C ASP A 155 -21.79 5.53 0.64
N ILE A 156 -22.74 6.39 1.00
CA ILE A 156 -22.64 7.23 2.21
C ILE A 156 -22.66 6.37 3.48
N ASP A 157 -23.38 5.26 3.51
CA ASP A 157 -23.48 4.39 4.68
C ASP A 157 -22.15 3.65 4.89
N GLU A 158 -21.51 3.17 3.82
CA GLU A 158 -20.16 2.61 3.87
C GLU A 158 -19.14 3.65 4.32
N ALA A 159 -19.19 4.88 3.78
CA ALA A 159 -18.31 5.96 4.20
C ALA A 159 -18.45 6.28 5.71
N GLU A 160 -19.68 6.32 6.22
CA GLU A 160 -19.95 6.55 7.65
C GLU A 160 -19.39 5.41 8.52
N ARG A 161 -19.55 4.15 8.09
CA ARG A 161 -18.95 3.00 8.78
C ARG A 161 -17.42 3.03 8.77
N ILE A 162 -16.82 3.47 7.66
CA ILE A 162 -15.36 3.61 7.55
C ILE A 162 -14.83 4.65 8.54
N LEU A 163 -15.43 5.84 8.55
CA LEU A 163 -15.02 6.91 9.47
C LEU A 163 -15.20 6.50 10.93
N SER A 164 -16.33 5.85 11.25
CA SER A 164 -16.61 5.36 12.60
C SER A 164 -15.54 4.39 13.11
N PHE A 165 -15.09 3.42 12.29
CA PHE A 165 -14.03 2.50 12.74
C PHE A 165 -12.66 3.15 12.79
N ALA A 166 -12.38 4.12 11.91
CA ALA A 166 -11.10 4.83 11.87
C ALA A 166 -10.92 5.77 13.08
N ASP A 167 -11.99 6.45 13.52
CA ASP A 167 -11.98 7.37 14.66
C ASP A 167 -12.04 6.66 16.02
N GLN A 168 -12.72 5.50 16.11
CA GLN A 168 -12.92 4.81 17.39
C GLN A 168 -11.70 3.99 17.86
N GLY A 169 -10.70 3.83 16.99
CA GLY A 169 -9.57 2.94 17.26
C GLY A 169 -9.97 1.47 17.08
N SER A 170 -9.32 0.78 16.14
CA SER A 170 -9.59 -0.65 15.91
C SER A 170 -8.30 -1.45 15.77
N SER A 171 -8.29 -2.64 16.38
CA SER A 171 -7.24 -3.66 16.24
C SER A 171 -7.71 -4.86 15.40
N SER A 172 -8.77 -4.68 14.60
CA SER A 172 -9.26 -5.73 13.70
C SER A 172 -8.33 -5.93 12.49
N HIS A 173 -8.43 -7.09 11.82
CA HIS A 173 -7.73 -7.34 10.56
C HIS A 173 -8.01 -6.24 9.53
N SER A 174 -9.27 -5.79 9.38
CA SER A 174 -9.62 -4.68 8.48
C SER A 174 -8.86 -3.39 8.80
N ALA A 175 -8.66 -3.11 10.07
CA ALA A 175 -7.92 -1.93 10.52
C ALA A 175 -6.41 -2.07 10.24
N TRP A 176 -5.83 -3.23 10.51
CA TRP A 176 -4.43 -3.53 10.18
C TRP A 176 -4.17 -3.50 8.68
N LEU A 177 -5.06 -4.07 7.87
CA LEU A 177 -5.02 -4.02 6.41
C LEU A 177 -5.13 -2.58 5.88
N THR A 178 -6.04 -1.78 6.44
CA THR A 178 -6.19 -0.36 6.08
C THR A 178 -4.94 0.44 6.42
N PHE A 179 -4.24 0.10 7.51
CA PHE A 179 -2.95 0.67 7.86
C PHE A 179 -1.83 0.23 6.91
N MET A 180 -1.67 -1.07 6.63
CA MET A 180 -0.53 -1.60 5.89
C MET A 180 -0.61 -1.35 4.38
N TYR A 181 -1.79 -1.46 3.79
CA TYR A 181 -1.97 -1.37 2.34
C TYR A 181 -1.34 -0.13 1.70
N PRO A 182 -1.62 1.12 2.12
CA PRO A 182 -1.06 2.29 1.45
C PRO A 182 0.45 2.41 1.63
N ARG A 183 1.00 1.88 2.74
CA ARG A 183 2.45 1.88 3.01
C ARG A 183 3.18 0.93 2.08
N LEU A 184 2.65 -0.29 1.90
CA LEU A 184 3.20 -1.25 0.95
C LEU A 184 3.05 -0.79 -0.50
N TYR A 185 1.90 -0.20 -0.82
CA TYR A 185 1.64 0.35 -2.16
C TYR A 185 2.66 1.41 -2.54
N VAL A 186 2.87 2.41 -1.67
CA VAL A 186 3.86 3.46 -1.92
C VAL A 186 5.29 2.89 -1.86
N ALA A 187 5.60 1.96 -0.94
CA ALA A 187 6.92 1.34 -0.86
C ALA A 187 7.31 0.59 -2.14
N LYS A 188 6.35 -0.01 -2.86
CA LYS A 188 6.60 -0.64 -4.16
C LYS A 188 7.19 0.33 -5.18
N GLU A 189 6.75 1.59 -5.20
CA GLU A 189 7.25 2.61 -6.14
C GLU A 189 8.74 2.89 -5.95
N PHE A 190 9.30 2.63 -4.77
CA PHE A 190 10.72 2.82 -4.48
C PHE A 190 11.59 1.68 -5.01
N LEU A 191 11.04 0.47 -5.12
CA LEU A 191 11.83 -0.71 -5.46
C LEU A 191 12.30 -0.64 -6.91
N GLN A 192 13.58 -0.97 -7.12
CA GLN A 192 14.10 -1.30 -8.43
C GLN A 192 13.37 -2.51 -9.02
N GLU A 193 13.47 -2.70 -10.33
CA GLU A 193 12.91 -3.89 -11.02
C GLU A 193 13.43 -5.20 -10.41
N ASP A 194 14.70 -5.23 -9.99
CA ASP A 194 15.33 -6.36 -9.31
C ASP A 194 15.40 -6.18 -7.78
N GLY A 195 14.61 -5.25 -7.24
CA GLY A 195 14.52 -4.93 -5.83
C GLY A 195 13.66 -5.94 -5.05
N VAL A 196 13.94 -6.10 -3.75
CA VAL A 196 13.24 -7.06 -2.88
C VAL A 196 12.74 -6.41 -1.60
N ILE A 197 11.62 -6.92 -1.07
CA ILE A 197 11.07 -6.51 0.23
C ILE A 197 10.98 -7.71 1.17
N PHE A 198 11.46 -7.54 2.39
CA PHE A 198 11.32 -8.47 3.49
C PHE A 198 10.43 -7.87 4.57
N ILE A 199 9.45 -8.63 5.02
CA ILE A 199 8.47 -8.20 6.01
C ILE A 199 8.45 -9.26 7.12
N SER A 200 8.85 -8.86 8.32
CA SER A 200 8.71 -9.71 9.50
C SER A 200 7.25 -9.71 9.94
N ILE A 201 6.72 -10.88 10.30
CA ILE A 201 5.35 -11.05 10.78
C ILE A 201 5.25 -12.32 11.63
N ASP A 202 4.19 -12.43 12.43
CA ASP A 202 3.80 -13.67 13.11
C ASP A 202 2.49 -14.24 12.57
N ASP A 203 1.97 -15.26 13.26
CA ASP A 203 0.80 -16.02 12.83
C ASP A 203 -0.52 -15.20 12.81
N ASN A 204 -0.59 -14.03 13.45
CA ASN A 204 -1.85 -13.27 13.56
C ASN A 204 -2.27 -12.64 12.22
N GLU A 205 -1.32 -12.15 11.43
CA GLU A 205 -1.59 -11.41 10.19
C GLU A 205 -0.84 -11.97 8.97
N VAL A 206 -0.11 -13.10 9.10
CA VAL A 206 0.67 -13.67 8.00
C VAL A 206 -0.16 -13.94 6.74
N ASN A 207 -1.40 -14.42 6.89
CA ASN A 207 -2.28 -14.74 5.76
C ASN A 207 -2.80 -13.46 5.09
N GLN A 208 -3.24 -12.50 5.90
CA GLN A 208 -3.75 -11.20 5.48
C GLN A 208 -2.64 -10.41 4.77
N LEU A 209 -1.44 -10.37 5.35
CA LEU A 209 -0.24 -9.78 4.76
C LEU A 209 0.08 -10.42 3.42
N ARG A 210 0.05 -11.76 3.35
CA ARG A 210 0.33 -12.48 2.12
C ARG A 210 -0.59 -12.05 0.99
N LEU A 211 -1.90 -12.03 1.25
CA LEU A 211 -2.90 -11.68 0.24
C LEU A 211 -2.81 -10.22 -0.20
N ILE A 212 -2.51 -9.27 0.69
CA ILE A 212 -2.30 -7.88 0.25
C ILE A 212 -0.97 -7.69 -0.49
N CYS A 213 0.06 -8.49 -0.18
CA CYS A 213 1.30 -8.50 -0.94
C CYS A 213 1.06 -9.04 -2.35
N ASP A 214 0.23 -10.08 -2.51
CA ASP A 214 -0.16 -10.60 -3.82
C ASP A 214 -0.94 -9.52 -4.62
N GLU A 215 -1.82 -8.76 -3.98
CA GLU A 215 -2.55 -7.65 -4.64
C GLU A 215 -1.62 -6.49 -5.03
N VAL A 216 -0.66 -6.12 -4.16
CA VAL A 216 0.23 -4.96 -4.40
C VAL A 216 1.38 -5.30 -5.35
N PHE A 217 2.08 -6.41 -5.12
CA PHE A 217 3.29 -6.79 -5.84
C PHE A 217 3.02 -7.78 -6.99
N GLY A 218 1.86 -8.44 -7.00
CA GLY A 218 1.55 -9.52 -7.93
C GLY A 218 2.03 -10.86 -7.39
N GLU A 219 1.16 -11.88 -7.42
CA GLU A 219 1.46 -13.22 -6.89
C GLU A 219 2.67 -13.87 -7.56
N SER A 220 2.87 -13.63 -8.86
CA SER A 220 4.02 -14.16 -9.62
C SER A 220 5.38 -13.65 -9.12
N ASN A 221 5.40 -12.55 -8.36
CA ASN A 221 6.60 -11.95 -7.80
C ASN A 221 6.89 -12.44 -6.38
N PHE A 222 6.10 -13.37 -5.84
CA PHE A 222 6.38 -13.96 -4.54
C PHE A 222 7.58 -14.91 -4.60
N LEU A 223 8.62 -14.60 -3.80
CA LEU A 223 9.86 -15.38 -3.78
C LEU A 223 9.85 -16.54 -2.77
N GLY A 224 9.15 -16.39 -1.65
CA GLY A 224 9.16 -17.40 -0.58
C GLY A 224 8.95 -16.83 0.81
N THR A 225 8.82 -17.73 1.78
CA THR A 225 8.71 -17.41 3.21
C THR A 225 9.93 -17.95 3.94
N ILE A 226 10.55 -17.11 4.77
CA ILE A 226 11.66 -17.50 5.63
C ILE A 226 11.11 -17.72 7.04
N ILE A 227 11.27 -18.94 7.56
CA ILE A 227 10.85 -19.28 8.92
C ILE A 227 11.97 -18.95 9.91
N TRP A 228 11.71 -17.99 10.80
CA TRP A 228 12.64 -17.64 11.87
C TRP A 228 12.26 -18.31 13.19
N LYS A 229 12.96 -19.40 13.52
CA LYS A 229 12.76 -20.12 14.79
C LYS A 229 13.44 -19.38 15.96
N LYS A 230 12.71 -18.45 16.58
CA LYS A 230 13.24 -17.56 17.64
C LYS A 230 13.39 -18.25 19.01
N LYS A 231 12.60 -19.28 19.30
CA LYS A 231 12.71 -20.11 20.52
C LYS A 231 12.91 -21.58 20.13
N LEU A 232 13.94 -22.23 20.70
CA LEU A 232 13.92 -23.67 20.89
C LEU A 232 13.01 -23.95 22.09
N MET A 233 11.75 -24.25 21.85
CA MET A 233 11.02 -25.05 22.83
C MET A 233 11.54 -26.48 22.70
N GLU A 234 12.03 -27.04 23.81
CA GLU A 234 12.09 -28.48 23.97
C GLU A 234 10.70 -29.04 23.68
N ILE A 235 10.70 -30.05 22.84
CA ILE A 235 9.53 -30.66 22.23
C ILE A 235 8.54 -31.10 23.30
N MET A 236 7.36 -30.49 23.32
CA MET A 236 6.12 -31.19 23.65
C MET A 236 5.25 -31.11 22.38
N TRP A 237 5.07 -32.27 21.77
CA TRP A 237 4.25 -32.45 20.59
C TRP A 237 2.80 -32.08 20.91
N ASP A 238 2.32 -30.96 20.36
CA ASP A 238 0.89 -30.73 20.10
C ASP A 238 0.77 -30.06 18.71
N THR A 239 0.38 -30.87 17.73
CA THR A 239 0.24 -30.59 16.28
C THR A 239 -0.98 -29.66 16.02
N PHE A 240 -1.09 -28.80 14.98
CA PHE A 240 -1.55 -29.05 13.58
C PHE A 240 -1.67 -27.70 12.83
N LEU A 241 -1.40 -27.59 11.52
CA LEU A 241 -2.20 -28.07 10.38
C LEU A 241 -1.39 -28.92 9.39
N LEU A 242 -1.85 -30.15 9.15
CA LEU A 242 -1.43 -31.04 8.08
C LEU A 242 -2.59 -31.12 7.08
N PHE A 243 -2.42 -30.63 5.85
CA PHE A 243 -3.36 -30.89 4.77
C PHE A 243 -2.89 -32.11 3.99
N THR A 244 -3.64 -33.21 4.07
CA THR A 244 -3.53 -34.32 3.12
C THR A 244 -4.78 -34.35 2.27
N ILE A 245 -4.64 -34.17 0.96
CA ILE A 245 -5.70 -34.45 -0.01
C ILE A 245 -5.63 -35.94 -0.35
N THR A 246 -6.65 -36.69 0.06
CA THR A 246 -7.15 -37.89 -0.61
C THR A 246 -8.66 -37.67 -0.70
N SER A 247 -9.32 -37.61 -1.86
CA SER A 247 -9.17 -38.37 -3.11
C SER A 247 -9.48 -37.49 -4.31
#